data_AF-A0A817UES8-F1
#
_entry.id   AF-A0A817UES8-F1
#
_cell.length_a   1.000
_cell.length_b   1.000
_cell.length_c   1.000
_cell.angle_alpha   90.00
_cell.angle_beta   90.00
_cell.angle_gamma   90.00
#
_symmetry.space_group_name_H-M   'P 1'
#
loop_
_entity.id
_entity.type
_entity.pdbx_description
1 polymer ?
#
loop_
_entity_poly.entity_id
_entity_poly.type
_entity_poly.pdbx_seq_one_letter_code
_entity_poly.pdbx_strand_id
1 'polypeptide(L)'
;MYGDICSIILQIQNNYTINIIWVYSPDQSRANPSHYYPGYSYVDIVALDVYTDDPNSVKSYDEMLTLNKPFALAEVGPSTTNGGFDYTRWLTAMQSKFPGVADFLAWNDGWSPIKNQNVWALFNNQLVINRGKLNLGDGATSSTSGGVLYNFSNGVGQWQGTNVIGGPEQSNEFVFQSTDSLKFNINLSQGRRYALYNQQQTSFQVSERKRLTARARTASWGFANNGVLTAKLYAKAGLSWT
;
A
#
# COMPACT_ATOMS: atom_id res chain seq x y z
N MET A 1 11.23 17.40 -5.73
CA MET A 1 11.76 16.52 -6.80
C MET A 1 11.01 15.19 -6.89
N TYR A 2 11.05 14.28 -5.91
CA TYR A 2 10.31 13.00 -6.00
C TYR A 2 8.79 13.19 -6.06
N GLY A 3 8.23 14.04 -5.19
CA GLY A 3 6.80 14.40 -5.22
C GLY A 3 6.36 15.03 -6.55
N ASP A 4 7.25 15.73 -7.25
CA ASP A 4 6.97 16.34 -8.56
C ASP A 4 6.92 15.28 -9.65
N ILE A 5 7.86 14.32 -9.65
CA ILE A 5 7.87 13.19 -10.59
C ILE A 5 6.62 12.30 -10.39
N CYS A 6 6.30 11.95 -9.14
CA CYS A 6 5.09 11.19 -8.87
C CYS A 6 3.86 11.97 -9.29
N SER A 7 3.76 13.26 -8.97
CA SER A 7 2.59 14.06 -9.36
C SER A 7 2.44 14.19 -10.87
N ILE A 8 3.54 14.31 -11.61
CA ILE A 8 3.53 14.34 -13.09
C ILE A 8 3.05 12.99 -13.64
N ILE A 9 3.57 11.86 -13.12
CA ILE A 9 3.19 10.53 -13.61
C ILE A 9 1.74 10.18 -13.19
N LEU A 10 1.30 10.58 -12.00
CA LEU A 10 -0.10 10.48 -11.56
C LEU A 10 -1.03 11.38 -12.40
N GLN A 11 -0.58 12.54 -12.88
CA GLN A 11 -1.35 13.37 -13.80
C GLN A 11 -1.46 12.74 -15.20
N ILE A 12 -0.40 12.07 -15.67
CA ILE A 12 -0.42 11.33 -16.96
C ILE A 12 -1.34 10.10 -16.86
N GLN A 13 -1.42 9.46 -15.68
CA GLN A 13 -2.33 8.34 -15.41
C GLN A 13 -3.81 8.66 -15.68
N ASN A 14 -4.24 9.92 -15.56
CA ASN A 14 -5.61 10.32 -15.89
C ASN A 14 -5.93 10.21 -17.39
N ASN A 15 -4.90 10.14 -18.24
CA ASN A 15 -5.05 10.07 -19.70
C ASN A 15 -4.56 8.74 -20.29
N TYR A 16 -3.89 7.88 -19.51
CA TYR A 16 -3.29 6.62 -19.98
C TYR A 16 -3.28 5.54 -18.89
N THR A 17 -3.45 4.28 -19.29
CA THR A 17 -3.24 3.14 -18.40
C THR A 17 -1.76 3.01 -18.06
N ILE A 18 -1.40 3.28 -16.81
CA ILE A 18 -0.03 3.14 -16.30
C ILE A 18 -0.03 2.13 -15.16
N ASN A 19 0.73 1.04 -15.34
CA ASN A 19 0.91 -0.03 -14.37
C ASN A 19 2.29 0.09 -13.70
N ILE A 20 2.44 1.09 -12.84
CA ILE A 20 3.69 1.33 -12.08
C ILE A 20 3.46 0.98 -10.62
N ILE A 21 4.42 0.27 -10.03
CA ILE A 21 4.59 0.11 -8.59
C ILE A 21 5.74 1.03 -8.17
N TRP A 22 5.49 1.91 -7.22
CA TRP A 22 6.47 2.89 -6.76
C TRP A 22 7.33 2.35 -5.63
N VAL A 23 8.64 2.32 -5.83
CA VAL A 23 9.62 1.84 -4.84
C VAL A 23 10.44 3.02 -4.31
N TYR A 24 10.59 3.08 -2.99
CA TYR A 24 11.51 4.00 -2.31
C TYR A 24 12.68 3.23 -1.72
N SER A 25 13.87 3.39 -2.30
CA SER A 25 15.06 2.57 -2.01
C SER A 25 16.29 3.41 -1.65
N PRO A 26 16.39 3.96 -0.43
CA PRO A 26 17.61 4.60 0.03
C PRO A 26 18.76 3.62 0.23
N ASP A 27 20.00 4.11 0.06
CA ASP A 27 21.24 3.40 0.39
C ASP A 27 21.33 3.15 1.90
N GLN A 28 21.48 1.88 2.30
CA GLN A 28 21.52 1.49 3.72
C GLN A 28 22.72 2.06 4.49
N SER A 29 23.81 2.40 3.80
CA SER A 29 25.03 2.94 4.41
C SER A 29 24.90 4.40 4.84
N ARG A 30 23.80 5.07 4.47
CA ARG A 30 23.52 6.46 4.81
C ARG A 30 22.67 6.56 6.07
N ALA A 31 22.88 7.63 6.83
CA ALA A 31 22.08 7.91 8.02
C ALA A 31 20.66 8.39 7.63
N ASN A 32 19.68 8.06 8.48
CA ASN A 32 18.28 8.50 8.36
C ASN A 32 17.62 8.18 7.01
N PRO A 33 17.61 6.91 6.56
CA PRO A 33 17.00 6.53 5.29
C PRO A 33 15.51 6.87 5.20
N SER A 34 14.78 7.03 6.30
CA SER A 34 13.38 7.51 6.24
C SER A 34 13.24 9.03 6.01
N HIS A 35 14.31 9.83 6.15
CA HIS A 35 14.24 11.29 6.08
C HIS A 35 13.73 11.80 4.73
N TYR A 36 14.10 11.12 3.64
CA TYR A 36 13.68 11.50 2.28
C TYR A 36 12.44 10.75 1.82
N TYR A 37 11.76 10.05 2.71
CA TYR A 37 10.51 9.36 2.37
C TYR A 37 9.46 10.38 1.89
N PRO A 38 8.98 10.27 0.64
CA PRO A 38 8.12 11.28 0.03
C PRO A 38 6.69 11.29 0.60
N GLY A 39 6.36 10.30 1.43
CA GLY A 39 5.07 10.16 2.08
C GLY A 39 4.28 8.94 1.59
N TYR A 40 3.35 8.51 2.44
CA TYR A 40 2.60 7.26 2.28
C TYR A 40 1.86 7.11 0.94
N SER A 41 1.40 8.22 0.37
CA SER A 41 0.62 8.24 -0.88
C SER A 41 1.47 8.13 -2.16
N TYR A 42 2.80 8.19 -2.06
CA TYR A 42 3.71 8.22 -3.21
C TYR A 42 4.56 6.96 -3.36
N VAL A 43 4.42 5.99 -2.44
CA VAL A 43 5.27 4.80 -2.37
C VAL A 43 4.40 3.58 -2.11
N ASP A 44 4.58 2.53 -2.90
CA ASP A 44 3.93 1.25 -2.72
C ASP A 44 4.81 0.29 -1.92
N ILE A 45 6.12 0.29 -2.16
CA ILE A 45 7.12 -0.58 -1.51
C ILE A 45 8.25 0.29 -0.97
N VAL A 46 8.65 0.04 0.28
CA VAL A 46 9.87 0.61 0.85
C VAL A 46 10.99 -0.41 0.75
N ALA A 47 12.21 0.02 0.53
CA ALA A 47 13.32 -0.88 0.30
C ALA A 47 14.64 -0.31 0.80
N LEU A 48 15.70 -1.11 0.72
CA LEU A 48 17.08 -0.67 0.89
C LEU A 48 17.94 -1.16 -0.26
N ASP A 49 18.89 -0.34 -0.66
CA ASP A 49 20.03 -0.75 -1.49
C ASP A 49 21.17 -1.17 -0.55
N VAL A 50 21.62 -2.41 -0.69
CA VAL A 50 22.48 -3.07 0.29
C VAL A 50 23.71 -3.70 -0.35
N TYR A 51 24.84 -3.03 -0.20
CA TYR A 51 26.15 -3.49 -0.68
C TYR A 51 27.09 -3.78 0.50
N THR A 52 27.05 -5.02 1.01
CA THR A 52 27.91 -5.46 2.14
C THR A 52 28.05 -6.97 2.18
N ASP A 53 29.23 -7.47 2.54
CA ASP A 53 29.48 -8.91 2.66
C ASP A 53 28.91 -9.52 3.95
N ASP A 54 28.56 -8.69 4.94
CA ASP A 54 27.99 -9.13 6.22
C ASP A 54 26.55 -8.61 6.41
N PRO A 55 25.52 -9.46 6.31
CA PRO A 55 24.14 -9.03 6.52
C PRO A 55 23.86 -8.55 7.96
N ASN A 56 24.71 -8.89 8.93
CA ASN A 56 24.57 -8.35 10.29
C ASN A 56 24.86 -6.84 10.35
N SER A 57 25.63 -6.30 9.39
CA SER A 57 25.99 -4.89 9.34
C SER A 57 24.85 -3.96 8.88
N VAL A 58 23.74 -4.50 8.36
CA VAL A 58 22.56 -3.72 7.96
C VAL A 58 21.83 -3.19 9.20
N LYS A 59 21.63 -1.86 9.27
CA LYS A 59 21.11 -1.16 10.46
C LYS A 59 19.69 -0.61 10.31
N SER A 60 19.22 -0.41 9.10
CA SER A 60 18.04 0.44 8.84
C SER A 60 16.74 -0.32 8.55
N TYR A 61 16.76 -1.64 8.67
CA TYR A 61 15.58 -2.47 8.40
C TYR A 61 14.40 -2.08 9.29
N ASP A 62 14.60 -2.00 10.61
CA ASP A 62 13.54 -1.68 11.57
C ASP A 62 12.98 -0.27 11.36
N GLU A 63 13.84 0.70 11.04
CA GLU A 63 13.42 2.06 10.69
C GLU A 63 12.47 2.04 9.48
N MET A 64 12.83 1.32 8.41
CA MET A 64 12.02 1.24 7.20
C MET A 64 10.68 0.54 7.45
N LEU A 65 10.62 -0.46 8.34
CA LEU A 65 9.36 -1.11 8.71
C LEU A 65 8.36 -0.17 9.38
N THR A 66 8.82 0.91 10.05
CA THR A 66 7.91 1.90 10.67
C THR A 66 7.07 2.66 9.64
N LEU A 67 7.48 2.68 8.36
CA LEU A 67 6.74 3.29 7.26
C LEU A 67 5.47 2.50 6.87
N ASN A 68 5.29 1.29 7.43
CA ASN A 68 4.09 0.46 7.28
C ASN A 68 3.72 0.18 5.82
N LYS A 69 4.74 -0.17 5.03
CA LYS A 69 4.68 -0.61 3.63
C LYS A 69 5.39 -1.97 3.50
N PRO A 70 5.06 -2.80 2.49
CA PRO A 70 5.88 -3.96 2.13
C PRO A 70 7.35 -3.56 1.99
N PHE A 71 8.25 -4.43 2.46
CA PHE A 71 9.68 -4.19 2.43
C PHE A 71 10.37 -5.07 1.37
N ALA A 72 11.32 -4.51 0.63
CA ALA A 72 12.17 -5.24 -0.31
C ALA A 72 13.65 -4.89 -0.13
N LEU A 73 14.54 -5.72 -0.68
CA LEU A 73 15.94 -5.36 -0.89
C LEU A 73 16.09 -4.95 -2.36
N ALA A 74 15.93 -3.67 -2.66
CA ALA A 74 15.85 -3.16 -4.03
C ALA A 74 17.15 -3.33 -4.79
N GLU A 75 18.29 -3.39 -4.09
CA GLU A 75 19.56 -3.86 -4.60
C GLU A 75 20.31 -4.65 -3.51
N VAL A 76 20.91 -5.78 -3.89
CA VAL A 76 21.77 -6.59 -3.03
C VAL A 76 23.05 -6.94 -3.78
N GLY A 77 24.19 -6.76 -3.13
CA GLY A 77 25.46 -7.23 -3.67
C GLY A 77 26.60 -7.14 -2.65
N PRO A 78 27.79 -7.64 -3.00
CA PRO A 78 28.96 -7.45 -2.16
C PRO A 78 29.43 -6.00 -2.10
N SER A 79 30.16 -5.69 -1.02
CA SER A 79 30.94 -4.44 -0.93
C SER A 79 32.07 -4.39 -1.96
N THR A 80 32.56 -5.55 -2.43
CA THR A 80 33.62 -5.67 -3.44
C THR A 80 33.35 -6.80 -4.43
N THR A 81 33.71 -6.64 -5.70
CA THR A 81 33.44 -7.62 -6.76
C THR A 81 34.53 -8.69 -6.89
N ASN A 82 34.88 -9.34 -5.77
CA ASN A 82 35.94 -10.36 -5.71
C ASN A 82 35.43 -11.81 -5.73
N GLY A 83 34.11 -12.02 -5.82
CA GLY A 83 33.48 -13.34 -5.80
C GLY A 83 33.36 -13.98 -4.41
N GLY A 84 33.60 -13.21 -3.34
CA GLY A 84 33.52 -13.66 -1.95
C GLY A 84 32.13 -13.60 -1.32
N PHE A 85 31.13 -13.06 -2.03
CA PHE A 85 29.78 -12.90 -1.49
C PHE A 85 29.09 -14.26 -1.35
N ASP A 86 28.65 -14.61 -0.14
CA ASP A 86 27.98 -15.87 0.14
C ASP A 86 26.47 -15.68 0.28
N TYR A 87 25.72 -16.14 -0.72
CA TYR A 87 24.26 -16.02 -0.72
C TYR A 87 23.56 -16.88 0.36
N THR A 88 24.21 -17.90 0.93
CA THR A 88 23.60 -18.67 2.04
C THR A 88 23.54 -17.88 3.34
N ARG A 89 24.51 -16.98 3.57
CA ARG A 89 24.49 -16.03 4.70
C ARG A 89 23.34 -15.06 4.55
N TRP A 90 23.11 -14.57 3.34
CA TRP A 90 21.97 -13.68 3.03
C TRP A 90 20.64 -14.39 3.13
N LEU A 91 20.52 -15.62 2.63
CA LEU A 91 19.33 -16.44 2.80
C LEU A 91 18.99 -16.64 4.29
N THR A 92 19.98 -16.97 5.10
CA THR A 92 19.81 -17.13 6.56
C THR A 92 19.35 -15.82 7.20
N ALA A 93 19.98 -14.69 6.84
CA ALA A 93 19.61 -13.39 7.38
C ALA A 93 18.20 -12.94 6.95
N MET A 94 17.77 -13.20 5.70
CA MET A 94 16.40 -12.93 5.26
C MET A 94 15.38 -13.74 6.08
N GLN A 95 15.72 -14.97 6.47
CA GLN A 95 14.85 -15.80 7.31
C GLN A 95 14.81 -15.35 8.78
N SER A 96 15.96 -14.98 9.35
CA SER A 96 16.07 -14.75 10.80
C SER A 96 16.03 -13.28 11.22
N LYS A 97 16.54 -12.37 10.38
CA LYS A 97 16.73 -10.95 10.69
C LYS A 97 15.81 -10.05 9.87
N PHE A 98 15.48 -10.45 8.64
CA PHE A 98 14.64 -9.66 7.73
C PHE A 98 13.39 -10.41 7.25
N PRO A 99 12.56 -11.00 8.15
CA PRO A 99 11.49 -11.92 7.77
C PRO A 99 10.37 -11.28 6.92
N GLY A 100 10.32 -9.96 6.84
CA GLY A 100 9.37 -9.20 6.01
C GLY A 100 9.85 -8.86 4.59
N VAL A 101 11.02 -9.35 4.15
CA VAL A 101 11.52 -9.14 2.78
C VAL A 101 10.60 -9.87 1.79
N ALA A 102 9.91 -9.10 0.96
CA ALA A 102 8.99 -9.62 -0.05
C ALA A 102 9.66 -9.88 -1.41
N ASP A 103 10.75 -9.16 -1.70
CA ASP A 103 11.53 -9.26 -2.93
C ASP A 103 12.99 -8.86 -2.68
N PHE A 104 13.90 -9.37 -3.51
CA PHE A 104 15.27 -8.90 -3.57
C PHE A 104 15.78 -8.89 -5.01
N LEU A 105 16.57 -7.88 -5.36
CA LEU A 105 17.24 -7.79 -6.65
C LEU A 105 18.74 -7.86 -6.44
N ALA A 106 19.35 -8.97 -6.88
CA ALA A 106 20.79 -9.07 -6.94
C ALA A 106 21.35 -8.22 -8.09
N TRP A 107 22.30 -7.33 -7.80
CA TRP A 107 22.85 -6.44 -8.82
C TRP A 107 23.65 -7.19 -9.89
N ASN A 108 23.93 -6.55 -11.03
CA ASN A 108 24.51 -7.21 -12.21
C ASN A 108 26.05 -7.23 -12.21
N ASP A 109 26.64 -7.67 -13.32
CA ASP A 109 28.09 -7.68 -13.59
C ASP A 109 28.90 -8.39 -12.50
N GLY A 110 29.86 -7.69 -11.87
CA GLY A 110 30.69 -8.25 -10.80
C GLY A 110 29.92 -8.57 -9.51
N TRP A 111 28.75 -7.97 -9.31
CA TRP A 111 27.85 -8.24 -8.19
C TRP A 111 26.88 -9.39 -8.48
N SER A 112 26.78 -9.82 -9.74
CA SER A 112 25.82 -10.84 -10.17
C SER A 112 25.93 -12.13 -9.36
N PRO A 113 24.80 -12.83 -9.14
CA PRO A 113 24.83 -14.09 -8.43
C PRO A 113 25.89 -15.05 -8.98
N ILE A 114 25.92 -15.25 -10.29
CA ILE A 114 26.82 -16.19 -10.97
C ILE A 114 28.33 -15.92 -10.79
N LYS A 115 28.71 -14.73 -10.31
CA LYS A 115 30.10 -14.37 -10.00
C LYS A 115 30.47 -14.56 -8.53
N ASN A 116 29.54 -15.08 -7.73
CA ASN A 116 29.62 -15.17 -6.28
C ASN A 116 29.22 -16.59 -5.80
N GLN A 117 29.26 -16.81 -4.49
CA GLN A 117 29.20 -18.15 -3.89
C GLN A 117 27.77 -18.58 -3.56
N ASN A 118 27.53 -19.89 -3.63
CA ASN A 118 26.32 -20.55 -3.15
C ASN A 118 24.99 -20.07 -3.76
N VAL A 119 25.03 -19.54 -4.97
CA VAL A 119 23.85 -19.14 -5.76
C VAL A 119 22.84 -20.27 -5.90
N TRP A 120 23.34 -21.49 -6.15
CA TRP A 120 22.48 -22.66 -6.29
C TRP A 120 21.64 -22.92 -5.04
N ALA A 121 22.22 -22.73 -3.85
CA ALA A 121 21.54 -22.91 -2.59
C ALA A 121 20.46 -21.82 -2.37
N LEU A 122 20.72 -20.58 -2.78
CA LEU A 122 19.72 -19.51 -2.76
C LEU A 122 18.52 -19.84 -3.64
N PHE A 123 18.74 -20.04 -4.94
CA PHE A 123 17.66 -20.18 -5.91
C PHE A 123 16.92 -21.53 -5.82
N ASN A 124 17.50 -22.56 -5.16
CA ASN A 124 16.79 -23.81 -4.87
C ASN A 124 16.15 -23.85 -3.47
N ASN A 125 16.29 -22.80 -2.66
CA ASN A 125 15.60 -22.74 -1.39
C ASN A 125 14.09 -22.61 -1.60
N GLN A 126 13.30 -23.36 -0.83
CA GLN A 126 11.84 -23.37 -0.94
C GLN A 126 11.17 -22.02 -0.66
N LEU A 127 11.83 -21.12 0.09
CA LEU A 127 11.31 -19.79 0.39
C LEU A 127 11.58 -18.77 -0.73
N VAL A 128 12.43 -19.12 -1.71
CA VAL A 128 12.73 -18.23 -2.85
C VAL A 128 11.80 -18.57 -4.01
N ILE A 129 10.94 -17.61 -4.35
CA ILE A 129 9.98 -17.74 -5.45
C ILE A 129 10.64 -17.26 -6.75
N ASN A 130 11.00 -18.21 -7.61
CA ASN A 130 11.60 -17.92 -8.91
C ASN A 130 10.55 -17.66 -9.99
N ARG A 131 11.01 -17.16 -11.15
CA ARG A 131 10.18 -17.08 -12.36
C ARG A 131 9.48 -18.41 -12.64
N GLY A 132 8.17 -18.36 -12.87
CA GLY A 132 7.32 -19.54 -13.11
C GLY A 132 6.75 -20.20 -11.84
N LYS A 133 7.18 -19.77 -10.64
CA LYS A 133 6.58 -20.21 -9.37
C LYS A 133 5.55 -19.24 -8.80
N LEU A 134 5.45 -18.04 -9.36
CA LEU A 134 4.42 -17.07 -9.00
C LEU A 134 3.13 -17.39 -9.76
N ASN A 135 2.12 -17.91 -9.05
CA ASN A 135 0.77 -18.05 -9.56
C ASN A 135 -0.08 -16.89 -9.02
N LEU A 136 -0.45 -15.96 -9.90
CA LEU A 136 -1.33 -14.85 -9.54
C LEU A 136 -2.82 -15.27 -9.58
N GLY A 137 -3.15 -16.44 -10.13
CA GLY A 137 -4.51 -16.84 -10.49
C GLY A 137 -5.02 -16.10 -11.73
N ASP A 138 -6.08 -16.63 -12.37
CA ASP A 138 -6.77 -15.98 -13.50
C ASP A 138 -7.48 -14.66 -13.11
N GLY A 139 -7.40 -14.30 -11.84
CA GLY A 139 -7.48 -12.95 -11.35
C GLY A 139 -6.56 -12.84 -10.15
N ALA A 140 -5.54 -11.98 -10.24
CA ALA A 140 -4.69 -11.59 -9.12
C ALA A 140 -5.56 -11.35 -7.88
N THR A 141 -5.58 -12.34 -6.99
CA THR A 141 -6.27 -12.22 -5.72
C THR A 141 -5.55 -11.13 -4.95
N SER A 142 -6.28 -10.05 -4.69
CA SER A 142 -5.80 -8.86 -4.02
C SER A 142 -5.11 -9.28 -2.72
N SER A 143 -3.82 -8.95 -2.62
CA SER A 143 -3.06 -9.06 -1.38
C SER A 143 -3.83 -8.42 -0.24
N THR A 144 -3.67 -9.00 0.95
CA THR A 144 -4.29 -8.70 2.24
C THR A 144 -4.04 -7.27 2.76
N SER A 145 -4.43 -6.26 1.99
CA SER A 145 -4.94 -5.01 2.52
C SER A 145 -6.33 -5.27 3.10
N GLY A 146 -6.84 -4.41 3.98
CA GLY A 146 -8.27 -4.39 4.28
C GLY A 146 -9.01 -4.29 2.95
N GLY A 147 -9.72 -5.35 2.55
CA GLY A 147 -10.36 -5.40 1.23
C GLY A 147 -11.21 -4.16 1.04
N VAL A 148 -10.96 -3.40 -0.01
CA VAL A 148 -11.74 -2.19 -0.30
C VAL A 148 -13.14 -2.65 -0.67
N LEU A 149 -14.09 -2.44 0.23
CA LEU A 149 -15.48 -2.84 0.00
C LEU A 149 -16.17 -1.94 -1.04
N TYR A 150 -15.84 -0.65 -1.03
CA TYR A 150 -16.41 0.34 -1.93
C TYR A 150 -15.36 1.38 -2.32
N ASN A 151 -15.08 1.46 -3.62
CA ASN A 151 -14.16 2.45 -4.21
C ASN A 151 -14.85 3.43 -5.17
N PHE A 152 -16.13 3.21 -5.47
CA PHE A 152 -17.02 4.06 -6.28
C PHE A 152 -16.58 4.36 -7.72
N SER A 153 -15.50 3.75 -8.24
CA SER A 153 -15.04 3.95 -9.62
C SER A 153 -15.99 3.40 -10.69
N ASN A 154 -16.85 2.45 -10.34
CA ASN A 154 -17.80 1.80 -11.25
C ASN A 154 -19.27 2.13 -10.87
N GLY A 155 -19.49 3.32 -10.32
CA GLY A 155 -20.79 3.78 -9.86
C GLY A 155 -21.00 3.64 -8.35
N VAL A 156 -22.14 4.18 -7.90
CA VAL A 156 -22.49 4.32 -6.47
C VAL A 156 -23.19 3.09 -5.88
N GLY A 157 -23.55 2.10 -6.69
CA GLY A 157 -24.25 0.90 -6.24
C GLY A 157 -25.58 1.21 -5.53
N GLN A 158 -25.89 0.42 -4.50
CA GLN A 158 -27.14 0.52 -3.71
C GLN A 158 -27.02 1.47 -2.50
N TRP A 159 -26.08 2.41 -2.53
CA TRP A 159 -25.92 3.39 -1.47
C TRP A 159 -27.10 4.36 -1.45
N GLN A 160 -27.55 4.73 -0.26
CA GLN A 160 -28.71 5.55 0.00
C GLN A 160 -28.41 6.52 1.14
N GLY A 161 -29.26 7.53 1.30
CA GLY A 161 -29.12 8.53 2.36
C GLY A 161 -30.44 8.86 3.06
N THR A 162 -30.36 9.20 4.34
CA THR A 162 -31.48 9.83 5.09
C THR A 162 -31.18 11.29 5.36
N ASN A 163 -32.18 12.17 5.30
CA ASN A 163 -32.05 13.62 5.46
C ASN A 163 -31.13 14.28 4.42
N VAL A 164 -30.94 13.64 3.26
CA VAL A 164 -30.22 14.20 2.11
C VAL A 164 -31.17 14.94 1.19
N ILE A 165 -30.68 15.93 0.46
CA ILE A 165 -31.43 16.71 -0.53
C ILE A 165 -31.06 16.38 -1.98
N GLY A 166 -30.01 15.57 -2.17
CA GLY A 166 -29.55 15.08 -3.47
C GLY A 166 -28.48 14.00 -3.32
N GLY A 167 -28.24 13.23 -4.38
CA GLY A 167 -27.43 12.01 -4.38
C GLY A 167 -28.22 10.70 -4.16
N PRO A 168 -27.56 9.53 -4.22
CA PRO A 168 -26.12 9.34 -4.36
C PRO A 168 -25.59 9.72 -5.75
N GLU A 169 -24.43 10.38 -5.80
CA GLU A 169 -23.72 10.71 -7.04
C GLU A 169 -22.28 10.19 -6.97
N GLN A 170 -21.77 9.72 -8.12
CA GLN A 170 -20.35 9.44 -8.30
C GLN A 170 -19.64 10.76 -8.59
N SER A 171 -18.56 11.07 -7.88
CA SER A 171 -17.87 12.36 -8.01
C SER A 171 -16.37 12.23 -7.87
N ASN A 172 -15.64 12.97 -8.71
CA ASN A 172 -14.18 13.11 -8.66
C ASN A 172 -13.71 14.41 -7.97
N GLU A 173 -14.63 15.20 -7.38
CA GLU A 173 -14.29 16.45 -6.66
C GLU A 173 -13.41 16.21 -5.42
N PHE A 174 -13.54 15.02 -4.83
CA PHE A 174 -12.68 14.54 -3.77
C PHE A 174 -12.51 13.04 -3.90
N VAL A 175 -11.27 12.58 -3.87
CA VAL A 175 -10.92 11.16 -4.00
C VAL A 175 -9.81 10.81 -3.02
N PHE A 176 -9.68 9.54 -2.67
CA PHE A 176 -8.63 9.08 -1.76
C PHE A 176 -7.82 7.89 -2.27
N GLN A 177 -8.47 6.81 -2.70
CA GLN A 177 -7.84 5.55 -3.12
C GLN A 177 -8.31 5.07 -4.49
N SER A 178 -9.06 5.91 -5.21
CA SER A 178 -9.75 5.59 -6.45
C SER A 178 -9.94 6.85 -7.30
N THR A 179 -10.57 6.71 -8.45
CA THR A 179 -10.92 7.81 -9.37
C THR A 179 -12.13 8.62 -8.92
N ASP A 180 -12.98 8.05 -8.06
CA ASP A 180 -14.27 8.61 -7.68
C ASP A 180 -14.62 8.35 -6.21
N SER A 181 -15.54 9.14 -5.68
CA SER A 181 -16.13 8.98 -4.36
C SER A 181 -17.66 9.02 -4.43
N LEU A 182 -18.29 8.63 -3.32
CA LEU A 182 -19.72 8.77 -3.10
C LEU A 182 -20.03 10.17 -2.55
N LYS A 183 -20.90 10.90 -3.24
CA LYS A 183 -21.35 12.23 -2.86
C LYS A 183 -22.85 12.26 -2.59
N PHE A 184 -23.23 13.02 -1.56
CA PHE A 184 -24.60 13.41 -1.27
C PHE A 184 -24.63 14.90 -0.93
N ASN A 185 -25.74 15.54 -1.28
CA ASN A 185 -26.03 16.91 -0.91
C ASN A 185 -26.92 16.92 0.33
N ILE A 186 -26.63 17.81 1.28
CA ILE A 186 -27.39 17.96 2.54
C ILE A 186 -27.63 19.44 2.83
N ASN A 187 -28.78 19.75 3.44
CA ASN A 187 -28.99 21.04 4.10
C ASN A 187 -28.64 20.92 5.57
N LEU A 188 -27.58 21.59 6.00
CA LEU A 188 -27.12 21.57 7.40
C LEU A 188 -28.13 22.28 8.31
N SER A 189 -28.43 21.66 9.45
CA SER A 189 -29.22 22.28 10.52
C SER A 189 -28.78 21.77 11.89
N GLN A 190 -28.86 22.62 12.91
CA GLN A 190 -28.43 22.29 14.27
C GLN A 190 -29.10 21.01 14.80
N GLY A 191 -28.31 20.10 15.36
CA GLY A 191 -28.79 18.84 15.96
C GLY A 191 -29.27 17.78 14.97
N ARG A 192 -29.30 18.06 13.67
CA ARG A 192 -29.78 17.11 12.67
C ARG A 192 -28.72 16.05 12.37
N ARG A 193 -29.18 14.82 12.19
CA ARG A 193 -28.35 13.66 11.81
C ARG A 193 -28.63 13.27 10.38
N TYR A 194 -27.56 12.94 9.68
CA TYR A 194 -27.57 12.44 8.30
C TYR A 194 -26.95 11.06 8.32
N ALA A 195 -27.44 10.17 7.48
CA ALA A 195 -26.87 8.83 7.35
C ALA A 195 -26.69 8.54 5.86
N LEU A 196 -25.52 8.04 5.50
CA LEU A 196 -25.22 7.47 4.19
C LEU A 196 -24.94 5.99 4.43
N TYR A 197 -25.65 5.10 3.74
CA TYR A 197 -25.64 3.69 4.06
C TYR A 197 -25.90 2.83 2.83
N ASN A 198 -25.48 1.57 2.89
CA ASN A 198 -25.79 0.55 1.91
C ASN A 198 -26.49 -0.61 2.63
N GLN A 199 -27.68 -1.00 2.15
CA GLN A 199 -28.47 -2.10 2.74
C GLN A 199 -28.30 -3.43 2.02
N GLN A 200 -27.39 -3.51 1.03
CA GLN A 200 -27.22 -4.73 0.28
C GLN A 200 -26.79 -5.84 1.24
N GLN A 201 -27.58 -6.91 1.23
CA GLN A 201 -27.41 -8.11 2.06
C GLN A 201 -26.27 -8.98 1.50
N THR A 202 -25.16 -8.37 1.10
CA THR A 202 -23.93 -9.10 0.86
C THR A 202 -23.43 -9.54 2.22
N SER A 203 -23.46 -10.84 2.47
CA SER A 203 -22.85 -11.44 3.66
C SER A 203 -21.35 -11.16 3.64
N PHE A 204 -20.93 -10.02 4.15
CA PHE A 204 -19.51 -9.75 4.39
C PHE A 204 -19.14 -10.58 5.61
N GLN A 205 -18.47 -11.72 5.39
CA GLN A 205 -17.84 -12.46 6.47
C GLN A 205 -16.65 -11.64 6.95
N VAL A 206 -16.90 -10.79 7.95
CA VAL A 206 -15.87 -10.01 8.66
C VAL A 206 -15.28 -10.81 9.83
N SER A 207 -15.55 -12.11 9.94
CA SER A 207 -15.13 -12.98 11.06
C SER A 207 -13.62 -12.92 11.32
N GLU A 208 -12.80 -12.68 10.29
CA GLU A 208 -11.34 -12.54 10.40
C GLU A 208 -10.85 -11.07 10.37
N ARG A 209 -11.75 -10.10 10.16
CA ARG A 209 -11.42 -8.67 10.00
C ARG A 209 -11.72 -7.91 11.29
N LYS A 210 -10.68 -7.33 11.89
CA LYS A 210 -10.78 -6.60 13.18
C LYS A 210 -11.02 -5.10 13.05
N ARG A 211 -10.99 -4.54 11.85
CA ARG A 211 -11.07 -3.09 11.62
C ARG A 211 -11.84 -2.75 10.35
N LEU A 212 -12.82 -1.85 10.48
CA LEU A 212 -13.49 -1.20 9.36
C LEU A 212 -13.10 0.28 9.38
N THR A 213 -12.71 0.82 8.23
CA THR A 213 -12.31 2.23 8.08
C THR A 213 -12.98 2.84 6.87
N ALA A 214 -13.40 4.10 6.99
CA ALA A 214 -13.90 4.91 5.89
C ALA A 214 -13.28 6.31 5.99
N ARG A 215 -13.05 6.95 4.83
CA ARG A 215 -12.63 8.35 4.77
C ARG A 215 -13.81 9.17 4.27
N ALA A 216 -14.22 10.14 5.07
CA ALA A 216 -15.31 11.06 4.74
C ALA A 216 -14.85 12.50 4.91
N ARG A 217 -15.46 13.40 4.14
CA ARG A 217 -15.31 14.84 4.32
C ARG A 217 -16.58 15.56 3.93
N THR A 218 -16.67 16.83 4.32
CA THR A 218 -17.67 17.78 3.83
C THR A 218 -17.05 18.74 2.82
N ALA A 219 -17.89 19.43 2.06
CA ALA A 219 -17.44 20.56 1.24
C ALA A 219 -16.86 21.67 2.13
N SER A 220 -15.82 22.35 1.64
CA SER A 220 -15.13 23.43 2.36
C SER A 220 -16.01 24.67 2.57
N TRP A 221 -16.98 24.89 1.68
CA TRP A 221 -17.89 26.05 1.72
C TRP A 221 -19.17 25.80 2.54
N GLY A 222 -19.36 24.60 3.10
CA GLY A 222 -20.64 24.18 3.66
C GLY A 222 -20.99 24.76 5.05
N PHE A 223 -20.02 25.29 5.80
CA PHE A 223 -20.26 25.78 7.16
C PHE A 223 -20.25 27.30 7.23
N ALA A 224 -21.44 27.91 7.18
CA ALA A 224 -21.61 29.25 7.71
C ALA A 224 -21.47 29.21 9.25
N ASN A 225 -20.83 30.22 9.85
CA ASN A 225 -20.77 30.43 11.31
C ASN A 225 -20.01 29.36 12.13
N ASN A 226 -18.87 28.86 11.65
CA ASN A 226 -17.99 27.92 12.38
C ASN A 226 -18.66 26.60 12.80
N GLY A 227 -19.70 26.17 12.08
CA GLY A 227 -20.33 24.88 12.32
C GLY A 227 -19.36 23.71 12.12
N VAL A 228 -19.58 22.62 12.84
CA VAL A 228 -18.79 21.38 12.73
C VAL A 228 -19.73 20.21 12.48
N LEU A 229 -19.42 19.39 11.47
CA LEU A 229 -20.04 18.09 11.30
C LEU A 229 -19.08 17.02 11.83
N THR A 230 -19.59 16.14 12.67
CA THR A 230 -18.86 14.94 13.11
C THR A 230 -19.47 13.72 12.45
N ALA A 231 -18.62 12.77 12.06
CA ALA A 231 -19.03 11.52 11.43
C ALA A 231 -18.59 10.33 12.29
N LYS A 232 -19.41 9.28 12.29
CA LYS A 232 -19.08 7.97 12.86
C LYS A 232 -19.40 6.89 11.83
N LEU A 233 -18.51 5.92 11.72
CA LEU A 233 -18.73 4.72 10.94
C LEU A 233 -19.41 3.67 11.82
N TYR A 234 -20.45 3.03 11.29
CA TYR A 234 -21.17 1.96 11.98
C TYR A 234 -21.44 0.81 11.00
N ALA A 235 -21.60 -0.38 11.55
CA ALA A 235 -22.10 -1.56 10.86
C ALA A 235 -23.23 -2.15 11.72
N LYS A 236 -24.19 -2.82 11.08
CA LYS A 236 -25.23 -3.58 11.76
C LYS A 236 -25.10 -5.04 11.36
N ALA A 237 -25.14 -5.96 12.33
CA ALA A 237 -24.93 -7.38 12.09
C ALA A 237 -25.99 -8.26 12.77
N GLY A 238 -26.08 -9.51 12.30
CA GLY A 238 -27.02 -10.51 12.83
C GLY A 238 -28.48 -10.28 12.40
N LEU A 239 -29.34 -11.20 12.80
CA LEU A 239 -30.78 -11.17 12.46
C LEU A 239 -31.52 -9.97 13.09
N SER A 240 -30.95 -9.41 14.16
CA SER A 240 -31.50 -8.28 14.91
C SER A 240 -30.95 -6.91 14.49
N TRP A 241 -30.02 -6.86 13.53
CA TRP A 241 -29.41 -5.61 13.05
C TRP A 241 -28.81 -4.74 14.18
N THR A 242 -28.13 -5.40 15.12
CA THR A 242 -27.41 -4.75 16.22
C THR A 242 -26.15 -4.06 15.74
#